data_AF-A0A172TAZ3-F1
#
_entry.id   AF-A0A172TAZ3-F1
#
_cell.length_a   1.000
_cell.length_b   1.000
_cell.length_c   1.000
_cell.angle_alpha   90.00
_cell.angle_beta   90.00
_cell.angle_gamma   90.00
#
_symmetry.space_group_name_H-M   'P 1'
#
loop_
_entity.id
_entity.type
_entity.pdbx_description
1 polymer ?
#
loop_
_entity_poly.entity_id
_entity_poly.type
_entity_poly.pdbx_seq_one_letter_code
_entity_poly.pdbx_strand_id
1 'polypeptide(L)'
;MKKFLLALALPALLASCAPAVMGAQPYNPVALETPFSVVRVAPGQTVFVQIKYPRAMLGVSESMFDAVVIDFTQRVGVDVASPENRAEWLKMTASDLPKGVNVELVQAGLLKDIRRTKDNSASVQVNYAEVVRVVLKVTAEPGADLGPNIAELNFSGQGVDDRALLSLSVEK
;
A
#
# COMPACT_ATOMS: atom_id res chain seq x y z
N MET A 1 -19.46 -57.46 -42.70
CA MET A 1 -18.61 -56.24 -42.84
C MET A 1 -19.27 -55.08 -42.12
N LYS A 2 -18.74 -54.63 -40.97
CA LYS A 2 -18.44 -53.23 -40.64
C LYS A 2 -18.08 -53.10 -39.17
N LYS A 3 -16.88 -52.55 -38.99
CA LYS A 3 -16.14 -52.23 -37.77
C LYS A 3 -16.69 -50.89 -37.22
N PHE A 4 -16.98 -50.82 -35.92
CA PHE A 4 -16.19 -50.08 -34.91
C PHE A 4 -16.05 -48.57 -35.18
N LEU A 5 -16.66 -47.74 -34.31
CA LEU A 5 -16.00 -46.79 -33.40
C LEU A 5 -17.00 -45.70 -32.96
N LEU A 6 -17.48 -45.79 -31.72
CA LEU A 6 -18.03 -44.65 -30.99
C LEU A 6 -16.85 -43.81 -30.52
N ALA A 7 -16.67 -42.62 -31.07
CA ALA A 7 -15.72 -41.64 -30.57
C ALA A 7 -16.40 -40.78 -29.48
N LEU A 8 -15.90 -40.90 -28.26
CA LEU A 8 -16.12 -39.94 -27.16
C LEU A 8 -15.69 -38.54 -27.63
N ALA A 9 -16.59 -37.57 -27.54
CA ALA A 9 -16.23 -36.15 -27.54
C ALA A 9 -16.48 -35.59 -26.13
N LEU A 10 -15.43 -35.58 -25.32
CA LEU A 10 -15.32 -34.79 -24.10
C LEU A 10 -15.33 -33.30 -24.51
N PRO A 11 -16.29 -32.46 -24.09
CA PRO A 11 -16.07 -31.03 -24.14
C PRO A 11 -15.05 -30.69 -23.06
N ALA A 12 -13.95 -30.09 -23.51
CA ALA A 12 -12.85 -29.62 -22.68
C ALA A 12 -13.36 -28.67 -21.57
N LEU A 13 -13.30 -29.15 -20.33
CA LEU A 13 -12.92 -28.31 -19.21
C LEU A 13 -11.50 -27.84 -19.49
N LEU A 14 -11.28 -26.54 -19.69
CA LEU A 14 -10.07 -25.79 -19.30
C LEU A 14 -10.12 -24.37 -19.87
N ALA A 15 -9.64 -23.43 -19.06
CA ALA A 15 -9.28 -22.05 -19.39
C ALA A 15 -10.43 -21.03 -19.49
N SER A 16 -10.90 -20.56 -18.33
CA SER A 16 -10.82 -19.12 -18.08
C SER A 16 -10.63 -18.84 -16.59
N CYS A 17 -9.43 -19.12 -16.07
CA CYS A 17 -8.90 -18.26 -15.01
C CYS A 17 -8.51 -16.95 -15.70
N ALA A 18 -9.51 -16.19 -16.16
CA ALA A 18 -9.27 -14.84 -16.62
C ALA A 18 -8.70 -14.08 -15.41
N PRO A 19 -7.58 -13.35 -15.54
CA PRO A 19 -7.22 -12.41 -14.50
C PRO A 19 -8.43 -11.49 -14.40
N ALA A 20 -9.09 -11.49 -13.24
CA ALA A 20 -10.00 -10.41 -12.90
C ALA A 20 -9.14 -9.15 -12.96
N VAL A 21 -9.20 -8.44 -14.09
CA VAL A 21 -8.75 -7.07 -14.17
C VAL A 21 -9.68 -6.36 -13.21
N MET A 22 -9.21 -6.19 -11.96
CA MET A 22 -9.93 -5.49 -10.92
C MET A 22 -10.05 -4.05 -11.38
N GLY A 23 -11.11 -3.78 -12.14
CA GLY A 23 -11.50 -2.45 -12.53
C GLY A 23 -11.78 -1.66 -11.27
N ALA A 24 -10.93 -0.67 -11.00
CA ALA A 24 -11.17 0.53 -10.19
C ALA A 24 -12.16 0.43 -9.01
N GLN A 25 -12.22 -0.70 -8.30
CA GLN A 25 -12.92 -0.74 -7.03
C GLN A 25 -12.05 0.02 -6.03
N PRO A 26 -12.64 0.88 -5.19
CA PRO A 26 -11.88 1.59 -4.17
C PRO A 26 -11.28 0.53 -3.23
N TYR A 27 -9.96 0.33 -3.35
CA TYR A 27 -9.19 -0.37 -2.34
C TYR A 27 -9.38 0.42 -1.04
N ASN A 28 -9.92 -0.22 0.00
CA ASN A 28 -9.97 0.38 1.33
C ASN A 28 -8.83 -0.21 2.17
N PRO A 29 -7.59 0.31 2.03
CA PRO A 29 -6.46 -0.26 2.75
C PRO A 29 -6.64 -0.10 4.25
N VAL A 30 -6.18 -1.10 5.00
CA VAL A 30 -6.12 -1.03 6.45
C VAL A 30 -5.05 -0.01 6.82
N ALA A 31 -5.45 1.11 7.41
CA ALA A 31 -4.52 2.13 7.88
C ALA A 31 -3.79 1.65 9.13
N LEU A 32 -2.48 1.56 9.06
CA LEU A 32 -1.64 1.27 10.22
C LEU A 32 -1.41 2.54 11.03
N GLU A 33 -1.49 2.44 12.35
CA GLU A 33 -1.27 3.56 13.26
C GLU A 33 0.17 4.07 13.20
N THR A 34 1.12 3.16 13.04
CA THR A 34 2.54 3.46 12.97
C THR A 34 3.24 2.59 11.92
N PRO A 35 4.42 3.00 11.43
CA PRO A 35 5.29 2.14 10.62
C PRO A 35 5.64 0.77 11.23
N PHE A 36 5.53 0.63 12.55
CA PHE A 36 5.91 -0.60 13.27
C PHE A 36 4.71 -1.50 13.60
N SER A 37 3.49 -1.05 13.28
CA SER A 37 2.27 -1.81 13.52
C SER A 37 2.31 -3.13 12.73
N VAL A 38 1.83 -4.21 13.34
CA VAL A 38 1.84 -5.55 12.75
C VAL A 38 0.78 -5.64 11.66
N VAL A 39 1.20 -6.03 10.46
CA VAL A 39 0.32 -6.45 9.37
C VAL A 39 -0.08 -7.90 9.60
N ARG A 40 -1.38 -8.14 9.76
CA ARG A 40 -1.95 -9.48 9.95
C ARG A 40 -2.55 -9.97 8.63
N VAL A 41 -2.22 -11.19 8.23
CA VAL A 41 -2.73 -11.81 7.01
C VAL A 41 -2.94 -13.31 7.25
N ALA A 42 -4.02 -13.89 6.73
CA ALA A 42 -4.25 -15.33 6.78
C ALA A 42 -3.74 -16.04 5.51
N PRO A 43 -3.35 -17.33 5.59
CA PRO A 43 -3.03 -18.10 4.39
C PRO A 43 -4.18 -18.07 3.36
N GLY A 44 -3.83 -17.81 2.09
CA GLY A 44 -4.79 -17.65 0.99
C GLY A 44 -5.42 -16.25 0.91
N GLN A 45 -5.00 -15.30 1.75
CA GLN A 45 -5.54 -13.94 1.78
C GLN A 45 -4.62 -12.92 1.10
N THR A 46 -5.24 -11.91 0.51
CA THR A 46 -4.58 -10.65 0.14
C THR A 46 -5.15 -9.51 0.99
N VAL A 47 -4.27 -8.71 1.60
CA VAL A 47 -4.64 -7.49 2.33
C VAL A 47 -3.92 -6.29 1.74
N PHE A 48 -4.60 -5.15 1.70
CA PHE A 48 -3.99 -3.88 1.36
C PHE A 48 -3.79 -3.09 2.65
N VAL A 49 -2.58 -2.59 2.88
CA VAL A 49 -2.24 -1.82 4.08
C VAL A 49 -1.71 -0.46 3.70
N GLN A 50 -2.05 0.55 4.48
CA GLN A 50 -1.57 1.91 4.31
C GLN A 50 -0.66 2.29 5.48
N ILE A 51 0.54 2.76 5.16
CA ILE A 51 1.56 3.14 6.14
C ILE A 51 1.97 4.58 5.86
N LYS A 52 2.07 5.40 6.92
CA LYS A 52 2.60 6.77 6.84
C LYS A 52 3.99 6.79 7.46
N TYR A 53 5.01 6.93 6.63
CA TYR A 53 6.39 7.11 7.07
C TYR A 53 6.70 8.60 7.24
N PRO A 54 7.29 9.04 8.36
CA PRO A 54 7.84 10.39 8.45
C PRO A 54 8.82 10.64 7.29
N ARG A 55 8.79 11.82 6.68
CA ARG A 55 9.68 12.17 5.56
C ARG A 55 11.14 11.77 5.80
N ALA A 56 11.66 12.10 6.98
CA ALA A 56 13.04 11.85 7.37
C ALA A 56 13.39 10.35 7.52
N MET A 57 12.40 9.47 7.71
CA MET A 57 12.62 8.02 7.84
C MET A 57 12.91 7.35 6.48
N LEU A 58 12.49 7.96 5.37
CA LEU A 58 12.75 7.45 4.02
C LEU A 58 13.72 8.35 3.25
N GLY A 59 14.49 9.21 3.94
CA GLY A 59 15.47 10.07 3.31
C GLY A 59 14.92 11.06 2.26
N VAL A 60 13.60 11.34 2.27
CA VAL A 60 13.00 12.21 1.24
C VAL A 60 13.35 13.68 1.51
N SER A 61 13.85 14.37 0.48
CA SER A 61 14.17 15.80 0.56
C SER A 61 12.93 16.65 0.90
N GLU A 62 13.14 17.71 1.66
CA GLU A 62 12.12 18.75 1.94
C GLU A 62 11.58 19.36 0.64
N SER A 63 12.46 19.58 -0.34
CA SER A 63 12.09 20.20 -1.62
C SER A 63 11.04 19.41 -2.41
N MET A 64 10.89 18.11 -2.14
CA MET A 64 9.88 17.28 -2.78
C MET A 64 8.46 17.58 -2.25
N PHE A 65 8.36 18.13 -1.03
CA PHE A 65 7.11 18.54 -0.39
C PHE A 65 6.72 19.99 -0.70
N ASP A 66 7.60 20.80 -1.29
CA ASP A 66 7.30 22.17 -1.71
C ASP A 66 6.14 22.23 -2.71
N ALA A 67 6.05 21.23 -3.60
CA ALA A 67 4.98 21.09 -4.57
C ALA A 67 3.63 20.63 -3.96
N VAL A 68 3.63 20.17 -2.70
CA VAL A 68 2.41 19.75 -1.99
C VAL A 68 1.82 20.98 -1.30
N VAL A 69 0.87 21.65 -1.97
CA VAL A 69 0.31 22.93 -1.49
C VAL A 69 -0.96 22.68 -0.67
N ILE A 70 -1.04 23.28 0.52
CA ILE A 70 -2.26 23.27 1.35
C ILE A 70 -3.23 24.30 0.78
N ASP A 71 -4.31 23.80 0.20
CA ASP A 71 -5.37 24.63 -0.37
C ASP A 71 -6.43 24.96 0.69
N PHE A 72 -6.48 26.23 1.11
CA PHE A 72 -7.45 26.74 2.07
C PHE A 72 -8.81 27.08 1.44
N THR A 73 -8.97 26.95 0.12
CA THR A 73 -10.26 27.16 -0.56
C THR A 73 -11.16 25.93 -0.48
N GLN A 74 -10.58 24.73 -0.32
CA GLN A 74 -11.31 23.45 -0.24
C GLN A 74 -11.62 23.04 1.20
N ARG A 75 -12.02 23.99 2.04
CA ARG A 75 -12.36 23.72 3.45
C ARG A 75 -13.72 23.07 3.57
N VAL A 76 -13.82 22.03 4.41
CA VAL A 76 -15.10 21.44 4.80
C VAL A 76 -15.40 21.92 6.22
N GLY A 77 -16.17 22.99 6.32
CA GLY A 77 -16.38 23.68 7.59
C GLY A 77 -15.09 24.35 8.08
N VAL A 78 -14.64 24.01 9.30
CA VAL A 78 -13.39 24.53 9.87
C VAL A 78 -12.16 23.75 9.45
N ASP A 79 -12.31 22.53 8.94
CA ASP A 79 -11.20 21.63 8.67
C ASP A 79 -10.60 21.85 7.28
N VAL A 80 -9.27 21.83 7.22
CA VAL A 80 -8.49 21.85 5.98
C VAL A 80 -8.10 20.41 5.65
N ALA A 81 -8.31 19.99 4.40
CA ALA A 81 -7.96 18.65 3.95
C ALA A 81 -6.45 18.49 3.77
N SER A 82 -5.91 17.30 4.10
CA SER A 82 -4.50 16.98 3.86
C SER A 82 -4.22 16.86 2.35
N PRO A 83 -3.43 17.77 1.75
CA PRO A 83 -3.08 17.67 0.34
C PRO A 83 -2.04 16.58 0.09
N GLU A 84 -2.10 15.98 -1.10
CA GLU A 84 -1.22 14.90 -1.50
C GLU A 84 -0.80 15.01 -2.97
N ASN A 85 0.48 14.76 -3.25
CA ASN A 85 0.96 14.47 -4.59
C ASN A 85 1.42 13.02 -4.72
N ARG A 86 1.13 12.38 -5.87
CA ARG A 86 1.60 11.01 -6.13
C ARG A 86 3.12 10.97 -6.25
N ALA A 87 3.71 9.94 -5.67
CA ALA A 87 5.16 9.66 -5.72
C ALA A 87 5.45 8.43 -6.59
N GLU A 88 5.08 8.48 -7.87
CA GLU A 88 5.20 7.33 -8.81
C GLU A 88 6.67 6.93 -9.07
N TRP A 89 7.59 7.84 -8.78
CA TRP A 89 9.03 7.63 -8.82
C TRP A 89 9.53 6.72 -7.70
N LEU A 90 8.81 6.60 -6.58
CA LEU A 90 9.22 5.77 -5.45
C LEU A 90 8.97 4.30 -5.79
N LYS A 91 10.03 3.50 -5.70
CA LYS A 91 9.99 2.05 -5.88
C LYS A 91 10.29 1.37 -4.57
N MET A 92 9.86 0.11 -4.47
CA MET A 92 10.09 -0.70 -3.29
C MET A 92 10.37 -2.14 -3.70
N THR A 93 11.33 -2.77 -3.03
CA THR A 93 11.52 -4.21 -3.03
C THR A 93 11.50 -4.73 -1.60
N ALA A 94 10.90 -5.88 -1.39
CA ALA A 94 10.87 -6.53 -0.09
C ALA A 94 11.89 -7.68 -0.02
N SER A 95 12.54 -7.83 1.12
CA SER A 95 13.41 -8.98 1.46
C SER A 95 13.02 -9.56 2.82
N ASP A 96 13.58 -10.74 3.12
CA ASP A 96 13.35 -11.45 4.39
C ASP A 96 11.88 -11.78 4.68
N LEU A 97 11.09 -11.94 3.61
CA LEU A 97 9.70 -12.34 3.71
C LEU A 97 9.58 -13.80 4.17
N PRO A 98 8.60 -14.14 5.02
CA PRO A 98 8.30 -15.53 5.32
C PRO A 98 7.87 -16.27 4.05
N LYS A 99 8.14 -17.57 4.01
CA LYS A 99 7.84 -18.40 2.84
C LYS A 99 6.34 -18.30 2.49
N GLY A 100 6.05 -18.13 1.20
CA GLY A 100 4.69 -18.00 0.69
C GLY A 100 4.06 -16.63 0.93
N VAL A 101 4.81 -15.62 1.37
CA VAL A 101 4.34 -14.24 1.48
C VAL A 101 5.01 -13.35 0.43
N ASN A 102 4.22 -12.48 -0.18
CA ASN A 102 4.67 -11.47 -1.13
C ASN A 102 4.18 -10.08 -0.70
N VAL A 103 5.02 -9.06 -0.85
CA VAL A 103 4.73 -7.67 -0.49
C VAL A 103 5.11 -6.76 -1.65
N GLU A 104 4.12 -6.03 -2.16
CA GLU A 104 4.26 -5.15 -3.32
C GLU A 104 3.84 -3.72 -2.98
N LEU A 105 4.58 -2.73 -3.48
CA LEU A 105 4.16 -1.33 -3.42
C LEU A 105 3.12 -1.08 -4.52
N VAL A 106 1.91 -0.70 -4.11
CA VAL A 106 0.81 -0.37 -5.02
C VAL A 106 0.79 1.12 -5.34
N GLN A 107 0.96 1.94 -4.32
CA GLN A 107 0.91 3.39 -4.44
C GLN A 107 1.82 4.04 -3.41
N ALA A 108 2.44 5.15 -3.80
CA ALA A 108 3.14 6.06 -2.89
C ALA A 108 2.67 7.49 -3.13
N GLY A 109 2.71 8.31 -2.09
CA GLY A 109 2.35 9.73 -2.15
C GLY A 109 3.04 10.56 -1.07
N LEU A 110 3.30 11.82 -1.40
CA LEU A 110 3.80 12.84 -0.48
C LEU A 110 2.61 13.58 0.10
N LEU A 111 2.41 13.49 1.41
CA LEU A 111 1.25 14.02 2.10
C LEU A 111 1.69 15.05 3.15
N LYS A 112 1.08 16.25 3.11
CA LYS A 112 1.10 17.15 4.28
C LYS A 112 -0.08 16.77 5.16
N ASP A 113 0.17 15.89 6.11
CA ASP A 113 -0.85 15.29 6.97
C ASP A 113 -1.29 16.30 8.02
N ILE A 114 -2.41 16.98 7.77
CA ILE A 114 -2.98 17.98 8.68
C ILE A 114 -3.53 17.27 9.91
N ARG A 115 -2.93 17.57 11.07
CA ARG A 115 -3.30 16.98 12.36
C ARG A 115 -4.25 17.85 13.15
N ARG A 116 -4.20 19.16 12.90
CA ARG A 116 -5.02 20.13 13.60
C ARG A 116 -5.23 21.36 12.74
N THR A 117 -6.49 21.79 12.64
CA THR A 117 -6.85 23.11 12.14
C THR A 117 -7.38 23.94 13.29
N LYS A 118 -6.95 25.19 13.38
CA LYS A 118 -7.49 26.18 14.31
C LYS A 118 -7.93 27.40 13.52
N ASP A 119 -9.23 27.63 13.50
CA ASP A 119 -9.80 28.85 12.94
C ASP A 119 -9.88 29.91 14.03
N ASN A 120 -9.19 31.03 13.82
CA ASN A 120 -9.35 32.24 14.60
C ASN A 120 -10.07 33.26 13.69
N SER A 121 -10.87 34.17 14.26
CA SER A 121 -11.68 35.14 13.51
C SER A 121 -10.96 35.95 12.40
N ALA A 122 -9.62 36.00 12.42
CA ALA A 122 -8.79 36.67 11.42
C ALA A 122 -7.76 35.77 10.72
N SER A 123 -7.62 34.49 11.08
CA SER A 123 -6.55 33.61 10.56
C SER A 123 -6.86 32.13 10.70
N VAL A 124 -6.44 31.33 9.73
CA VAL A 124 -6.44 29.87 9.83
C VAL A 124 -5.02 29.39 10.14
N GLN A 125 -4.86 28.63 11.22
CA GLN A 125 -3.60 27.98 11.56
C GLN A 125 -3.74 26.46 11.36
N VAL A 126 -2.82 25.87 10.62
CA VAL A 126 -2.74 24.43 10.41
C VAL A 126 -1.44 23.88 10.99
N ASN A 127 -1.55 22.77 11.72
CA ASN A 127 -0.40 21.95 12.09
C ASN A 127 -0.42 20.69 11.24
N TYR A 128 0.68 20.42 10.55
CA TYR A 128 0.81 19.25 9.69
C TYR A 128 2.15 18.56 9.92
N ALA A 129 2.21 17.30 9.51
CA ALA A 129 3.45 16.55 9.38
C ALA A 129 3.66 16.18 7.91
N GLU A 130 4.91 16.25 7.45
CA GLU A 130 5.29 15.73 6.14
C GLU A 130 5.53 14.23 6.24
N VAL A 131 4.71 13.47 5.53
CA VAL A 131 4.79 12.01 5.53
C VAL A 131 4.74 11.48 4.11
N VAL A 132 5.44 10.38 3.91
CA VAL A 132 5.31 9.54 2.72
C VAL A 132 4.27 8.49 3.05
N ARG A 133 3.14 8.54 2.36
CA ARG A 133 2.10 7.52 2.46
C ARG A 133 2.38 6.44 1.43
N VAL A 134 2.51 5.20 1.89
CA VAL A 134 2.62 4.04 1.01
C VAL A 134 1.42 3.12 1.21
N VAL A 135 0.96 2.53 0.12
CA VAL A 135 -0.05 1.47 0.11
C VAL A 135 0.62 0.21 -0.38
N LEU A 136 0.65 -0.82 0.46
CA LEU A 136 1.24 -2.10 0.16
C LEU A 136 0.15 -3.14 -0.07
N LYS A 137 0.39 -4.05 -1.00
CA LYS A 137 -0.39 -5.28 -1.16
C LYS A 137 0.42 -6.42 -0.53
N VAL A 138 -0.14 -7.03 0.50
CA VAL A 138 0.46 -8.17 1.20
C VAL A 138 -0.38 -9.40 0.87
N THR A 139 0.25 -10.40 0.26
CA THR A 139 -0.40 -11.64 -0.15
C THR A 139 0.25 -12.80 0.58
N ALA A 140 -0.54 -13.65 1.25
CA ALA A 140 -0.08 -14.91 1.80
C ALA A 140 -0.70 -16.05 0.99
N GLU A 141 0.13 -16.92 0.43
CA GLU A 141 -0.30 -18.12 -0.26
C GLU A 141 -0.95 -19.11 0.73
N PRO A 142 -1.80 -20.06 0.26
CA PRO A 142 -2.44 -21.04 1.14
C PRO A 142 -1.47 -21.89 1.99
N GLY A 143 -0.22 -22.02 1.56
CA GLY A 143 0.84 -22.74 2.26
C GLY A 143 1.89 -21.83 2.94
N ALA A 144 1.55 -20.58 3.22
CA ALA A 144 2.47 -19.64 3.87
C ALA A 144 2.84 -20.07 5.30
N ASP A 145 4.10 -19.82 5.68
CA ASP A 145 4.58 -20.14 7.02
C ASP A 145 3.89 -19.25 8.06
N LEU A 146 3.37 -19.87 9.12
CA LEU A 146 2.66 -19.17 10.19
C LEU A 146 3.61 -18.50 11.16
N GLY A 147 3.13 -17.40 11.76
CA GLY A 147 3.81 -16.72 12.86
C GLY A 147 4.34 -15.33 12.51
N PRO A 148 5.00 -14.68 13.47
CA PRO A 148 5.53 -13.34 13.30
C PRO A 148 6.83 -13.36 12.49
N ASN A 149 7.01 -12.33 11.66
CA ASN A 149 8.23 -12.09 10.91
C ASN A 149 8.47 -10.58 10.76
N ILE A 150 9.72 -10.19 10.54
CA ILE A 150 10.10 -8.82 10.22
C ILE A 150 10.70 -8.85 8.83
N ALA A 151 10.00 -8.26 7.87
CA ALA A 151 10.51 -8.08 6.52
C ALA A 151 11.20 -6.73 6.38
N GLU A 152 12.17 -6.66 5.47
CA GLU A 152 12.84 -5.42 5.11
C GLU A 152 12.24 -4.87 3.82
N LEU A 153 11.82 -3.60 3.85
CA LEU A 153 11.34 -2.85 2.71
C LEU A 153 12.44 -1.88 2.28
N ASN A 154 13.01 -2.14 1.11
CA ASN A 154 14.02 -1.28 0.51
C ASN A 154 13.32 -0.29 -0.43
N PHE A 155 13.39 1.00 -0.12
CA PHE A 155 12.80 2.06 -0.91
C PHE A 155 13.88 2.75 -1.75
N SER A 156 13.55 3.03 -3.02
CA SER A 156 14.47 3.70 -3.93
C SER A 156 13.78 4.67 -4.90
N GLY A 157 14.52 5.70 -5.34
CA GLY A 157 14.11 6.63 -6.39
C GLY A 157 14.31 8.10 -6.00
N GLN A 158 14.62 8.97 -6.97
CA GLN A 158 14.81 10.43 -6.77
C GLN A 158 15.67 10.79 -5.53
N GLY A 159 16.80 10.11 -5.35
CA GLY A 159 17.72 10.35 -4.23
C GLY A 159 17.37 9.59 -2.94
N VAL A 160 16.26 8.85 -2.90
CA VAL A 160 15.95 7.88 -1.85
C VAL A 160 16.71 6.59 -2.11
N ASP A 161 17.39 6.10 -1.08
CA ASP A 161 17.98 4.77 -0.96
C ASP A 161 17.97 4.41 0.53
N ASP A 162 16.79 3.99 1.01
CA ASP A 162 16.53 3.88 2.45
C ASP A 162 15.73 2.63 2.77
N ARG A 163 15.76 2.23 4.04
CA ARG A 163 15.20 0.95 4.49
C ARG A 163 14.20 1.16 5.60
N ALA A 164 13.10 0.43 5.56
CA ALA A 164 12.13 0.35 6.64
C ALA A 164 11.78 -1.09 6.96
N LEU A 165 11.46 -1.35 8.22
CA LEU A 165 10.99 -2.66 8.66
C LEU A 165 9.48 -2.75 8.54
N LEU A 166 8.99 -3.93 8.17
CA LEU A 166 7.59 -4.29 8.16
C LEU A 166 7.35 -5.47 9.09
N SER A 167 6.64 -5.21 10.19
CA SER A 167 6.17 -6.26 11.09
C SER A 167 5.02 -7.01 10.43
N LEU A 168 5.16 -8.32 10.22
CA LEU A 168 4.18 -9.20 9.60
C LEU A 168 3.80 -10.33 10.57
N SER A 169 2.55 -10.77 10.54
CA SER A 169 2.08 -11.95 11.25
C SER A 169 1.13 -12.73 10.37
N VAL A 170 1.48 -13.99 10.06
CA VAL A 170 0.61 -14.91 9.34
C VAL A 170 -0.21 -15.72 10.35
N GLU A 171 -1.52 -15.52 10.37
CA GLU A 171 -2.44 -16.03 11.40
C GLU A 171 -3.54 -16.94 10.81
N LYS A 172 -4.09 -17.85 11.61
CA LYS A 172 -5.12 -18.81 11.18
C LYS A 172 -6.52 -18.23 11.22
#